data_AF-A0A6V7JAT8-F1
#
_entry.id   AF-A0A6V7JAT8-F1
#
_cell.length_a   1.000
_cell.length_b   1.000
_cell.length_c   1.000
_cell.angle_alpha   90.00
_cell.angle_beta   90.00
_cell.angle_gamma   90.00
#
_symmetry.space_group_name_H-M   'P 1'
#
loop_
_entity.id
_entity.type
_entity.pdbx_description
1 polymer ?
#
loop_
_entity_poly.entity_id
_entity_poly.type
_entity_poly.pdbx_seq_one_letter_code
_entity_poly.pdbx_strand_id
1 'polypeptide(L)' 'MELLKFKPTYENEKIAGDDAFITECAVKRYKAGKVDGLPHMLGFTRSETNTFAK' A
#
# COMPACT_ATOMS: atom_id res chain seq x y z
N MET A 1 0.16 -4.73 -21.19
CA MET A 1 0.01 -5.07 -19.76
C MET A 1 -0.90 -4.01 -19.14
N GLU A 2 -2.22 -4.12 -19.34
CA GLU A 2 -3.18 -3.23 -18.66
C GLU A 2 -3.43 -3.82 -17.26
N LEU A 3 -2.44 -3.67 -16.38
CA LEU A 3 -2.46 -4.25 -15.04
C LEU A 3 -3.31 -3.35 -14.14
N LEU A 4 -4.58 -3.73 -13.94
CA LEU A 4 -5.56 -3.19 -12.99
C LEU A 4 -6.03 -1.76 -13.28
N LYS A 5 -7.30 -1.64 -13.72
CA LYS A 5 -7.98 -0.35 -13.97
C LYS A 5 -8.22 0.47 -12.71
N PHE A 6 -8.37 -0.20 -11.57
CA PHE A 6 -8.52 0.42 -10.26
C PHE A 6 -7.47 -0.15 -9.32
N LYS A 7 -6.82 0.74 -8.58
CA LYS A 7 -5.80 0.41 -7.59
C LYS A 7 -5.82 1.47 -6.49
N PRO A 8 -5.39 1.15 -5.26
CA PRO A 8 -5.14 2.16 -4.25
C PRO A 8 -4.24 3.27 -4.79
N THR A 9 -4.59 4.51 -4.50
CA THR A 9 -3.86 5.71 -4.91
C THR A 9 -3.78 6.67 -3.75
N TYR A 10 -2.87 7.63 -3.83
CA TYR A 10 -2.83 8.74 -2.89
C TYR A 10 -4.05 9.62 -3.09
N GLU A 11 -4.72 9.91 -1.99
CA GLU A 11 -5.91 10.74 -1.94
C GLU A 11 -5.53 12.21 -1.84
N ASN A 12 -6.37 13.06 -2.42
CA ASN A 12 -6.25 14.49 -2.24
C ASN A 12 -6.95 14.89 -0.93
N GLU A 13 -6.17 15.31 0.05
CA GLU A 13 -6.65 15.77 1.37
C GLU A 13 -7.75 16.83 1.27
N LYS A 14 -7.70 17.70 0.24
CA LYS A 14 -8.72 18.75 0.06
C LYS A 14 -10.09 18.21 -0.39
N ILE A 15 -10.12 17.00 -0.97
CA ILE A 15 -11.33 16.37 -1.49
C ILE A 15 -11.86 15.36 -0.49
N ALA A 16 -10.98 14.51 0.06
CA ALA A 16 -11.36 13.46 1.00
C ALA A 16 -11.55 13.97 2.44
N GLY A 17 -10.90 15.08 2.82
CA GLY A 17 -11.00 15.64 4.18
C GLY A 17 -10.50 14.65 5.24
N ASP A 18 -11.24 14.55 6.34
CA ASP A 18 -10.89 13.70 7.49
C ASP A 18 -11.03 12.20 7.21
N ASP A 19 -11.72 11.82 6.13
CA ASP A 19 -11.93 10.42 5.72
C ASP A 19 -10.79 9.88 4.86
N ALA A 20 -9.77 10.69 4.56
CA ALA A 20 -8.64 10.28 3.72
C ALA A 20 -7.86 9.12 4.38
N PHE A 21 -7.76 7.99 3.67
CA PHE A 21 -7.08 6.81 4.19
C PHE A 21 -5.55 6.89 3.95
N ILE A 22 -5.13 7.23 2.73
CA ILE A 22 -3.71 7.34 2.39
C ILE A 22 -3.42 8.58 1.54
N THR A 23 -2.67 9.53 2.11
CA THR A 23 -2.36 10.81 1.46
C THR A 23 -0.89 10.94 1.07
N GLU A 24 -0.03 10.03 1.54
CA GLU A 24 1.40 10.04 1.26
C GLU A 24 1.99 8.64 1.03
N CYS A 25 3.17 8.61 0.42
CA CYS A 25 3.90 7.37 0.11
C CYS A 25 4.19 6.54 1.37
N ALA A 26 3.84 5.25 1.32
CA ALA A 26 4.02 4.31 2.44
C ALA A 26 5.49 4.22 2.91
N VAL A 27 6.46 4.26 1.99
CA VAL A 27 7.89 4.24 2.34
C VAL A 27 8.28 5.48 3.14
N LYS A 28 7.71 6.64 2.82
CA LYS A 28 7.95 7.89 3.55
C LYS A 28 7.35 7.82 4.95
N ARG A 29 6.12 7.31 5.09
CA ARG A 29 5.47 7.09 6.40
C ARG A 29 6.27 6.15 7.29
N TYR A 30 6.71 5.03 6.72
CA TYR A 30 7.54 4.04 7.42
C TYR A 30 8.85 4.67 7.93
N LYS A 31 9.59 5.35 7.05
CA LYS A 31 10.83 6.04 7.42
C LYS A 31 10.62 7.15 8.45
N ALA A 32 9.45 7.79 8.46
CA ALA A 32 9.09 8.80 9.44
C ALA A 32 8.58 8.22 10.76
N GLY A 33 8.53 6.89 10.93
CA GLY A 33 7.98 6.24 12.12
C GLY A 33 6.46 6.43 12.28
N LYS A 34 5.76 6.88 11.24
CA LYS A 34 4.29 7.09 11.23
C LYS A 34 3.54 5.80 10.86
N VAL A 35 3.94 4.71 11.50
CA VAL A 35 3.36 3.36 11.36
C VAL A 35 3.16 2.79 12.75
N ASP A 36 2.17 1.91 12.91
CA ASP A 36 1.94 1.28 14.20
C ASP A 36 3.13 0.41 14.59
N GLY A 37 3.68 0.66 15.77
CA GLY A 37 4.82 -0.08 16.33
C GLY A 37 4.47 -1.48 16.85
N LEU A 38 3.36 -2.06 16.38
CA LEU A 38 2.89 -3.37 16.81
C LEU A 38 3.74 -4.48 16.17
N PRO A 39 3.96 -5.60 16.89
CA PRO A 39 4.62 -6.77 16.32
C PRO A 39 3.90 -7.24 15.05
N HIS A 40 4.66 -7.41 13.97
CA HIS A 40 4.17 -7.87 12.67
C HIS A 40 5.04 -8.99 12.15
N MET A 41 4.42 -9.96 11.48
CA MET A 41 5.11 -11.07 10.81
C MET A 41 4.89 -10.93 9.30
N LEU A 42 5.97 -11.01 8.53
CA LEU A 42 5.96 -10.93 7.07
C LEU A 42 6.50 -12.24 6.48
N GLY A 43 6.01 -12.60 5.30
CA GLY A 43 6.46 -13.79 4.58
C GLY A 43 5.95 -13.80 3.15
N PHE A 44 6.54 -14.67 2.34
CA PHE A 44 6.14 -14.91 0.96
C PHE A 44 6.17 -16.40 0.66
N THR A 45 5.39 -16.86 -0.31
CA THR A 45 5.46 -18.26 -0.75
C THR A 45 6.62 -18.49 -1.70
N ARG A 46 7.16 -19.72 -1.77
CA ARG A 46 8.28 -20.06 -2.65
C ARG A 46 8.02 -19.76 -4.14
N SER A 47 6.76 -19.71 -4.56
CA SER A 47 6.38 -19.60 -5.97
C SER A 47 5.20 -18.66 -6.20
N GLU A 48 5.22 -17.46 -5.60
CA GLU A 48 4.17 -16.45 -5.77
C GLU A 48 3.94 -16.03 -7.22
N THR A 49 5.02 -16.03 -8.01
CA THR A 49 4.99 -15.67 -9.43
C THR A 49 4.15 -16.62 -10.27
N ASN A 50 3.86 -17.84 -9.79
CA ASN A 50 2.93 -18.77 -10.46
C ASN A 50 1.54 -18.17 -10.62
N THR A 51 1.12 -17.26 -9.72
CA THR A 51 -0.15 -16.54 -9.81
C THR A 51 -0.26 -15.70 -11.09
N PHE A 52 0.89 -15.30 -11.66
CA PHE A 52 0.99 -14.42 -12.83
C PHE A 52 1.54 -15.15 -14.07
N ALA A 53 2.03 -16.37 -13.91
CA ALA A 53 2.44 -17.23 -15.01
C ALA A 53 1.18 -17.81 -15.67
N LYS A 54 0.86 -17.31 -16.86
CA LYS A 54 -0.14 -17.92 -17.74
C LYS A 54 0.41 -19.18 -18.40
#